data_AF-A0A359KQC2-F1
#
_entry.id   AF-A0A359KQC2-F1
#
_cell.length_a   1.000
_cell.length_b   1.000
_cell.length_c   1.000
_cell.angle_alpha   90.00
_cell.angle_beta   90.00
_cell.angle_gamma   90.00
#
_symmetry.space_group_name_H-M   'P 1'
#
loop_
_entity.id
_entity.type
_entity.pdbx_description
1 polymer ?
#
loop_
_entity_poly.entity_id
_entity_poly.type
_entity_poly.pdbx_seq_one_letter_code
_entity_poly.pdbx_strand_id
1 'polypeptide(L)'
;GASYQTVPIQTFLDFSREGGFARAIEMCNGAGVCRKVGAGTMCPSYMATRDEKDTTRARANALRNALSGRMFSPEELLGPEVYDVLDLCLSCKACKTECPSSVDMAKIKTEYLAHHLEEHGVPLRTRIFANIHASSKLASKTPKLANMAMRSPVAKIAMRKVGIATEREISPFAEETFEAWWAKHVARRDARQATEPRYTRGQVVYFHDTFATYNYPRVGRATVRLLEAAGYEVIVETRRACCGRPML
;
A
#
# COMPACT_ATOMS: atom_id res chain seq x y z
N GLY A 1 -16.92 14.67 27.80
CA GLY A 1 -17.42 15.23 29.07
C GLY A 1 -16.54 14.73 30.20
N ALA A 2 -16.76 15.20 31.43
CA ALA A 2 -15.93 14.82 32.58
C ALA A 2 -15.93 13.31 32.88
N SER A 3 -16.99 12.58 32.48
CA SER A 3 -17.11 11.12 32.60
C SER A 3 -16.59 10.34 31.39
N TYR A 4 -16.03 11.00 30.38
CA TYR A 4 -15.54 10.31 29.19
C TYR A 4 -14.24 9.57 29.50
N GLN A 5 -14.28 8.25 29.33
CA GLN A 5 -13.12 7.38 29.46
C GLN A 5 -13.02 6.48 28.23
N THR A 6 -11.79 6.14 27.86
CA THR A 6 -11.50 5.19 26.79
C THR A 6 -10.76 4.00 27.37
N VAL A 7 -11.02 2.82 26.84
CA VAL A 7 -10.25 1.63 27.19
C VAL A 7 -8.80 1.81 26.74
N PRO A 8 -7.81 1.67 27.65
CA PRO A 8 -6.42 1.74 27.27
C PRO A 8 -6.04 0.48 26.47
N ILE A 9 -5.30 0.68 25.38
CA ILE A 9 -4.79 -0.41 24.54
C ILE A 9 -3.27 -0.30 24.51
N GLN A 10 -2.61 -1.44 24.74
CA GLN A 10 -1.18 -1.53 24.54
C GLN A 10 -0.89 -1.49 23.04
N THR A 11 -0.12 -0.51 22.58
CA THR A 11 0.13 -0.33 21.15
C THR A 11 1.43 -0.95 20.68
N PHE A 12 1.45 -1.41 19.43
CA PHE A 12 2.66 -1.82 18.71
C PHE A 12 3.44 -0.60 18.19
N LEU A 13 2.73 0.41 17.71
CA LEU A 13 3.29 1.66 17.22
C LEU A 13 3.38 2.71 18.34
N ASP A 14 4.32 3.63 18.21
CA ASP A 14 4.46 4.77 19.13
C ASP A 14 3.46 5.87 18.81
N PHE A 15 2.55 6.19 19.74
CA PHE A 15 1.58 7.30 19.68
C PHE A 15 1.86 8.42 20.69
N SER A 16 3.07 8.48 21.26
CA SER A 16 3.47 9.49 22.25
C SER A 16 3.23 10.92 21.78
N ARG A 17 3.53 11.22 20.52
CA ARG A 17 3.30 12.52 19.89
C ARG A 17 1.83 12.97 19.92
N GLU A 18 0.90 12.03 19.83
CA GLU A 18 -0.53 12.31 19.86
C GLU A 18 -1.11 12.25 21.29
N GLY A 19 -0.33 11.82 22.28
CA GLY A 19 -0.79 11.58 23.65
C GLY A 19 -1.47 10.21 23.84
N GLY A 20 -1.17 9.24 22.98
CA GLY A 20 -1.72 7.88 23.01
C GLY A 20 -2.70 7.58 21.88
N PHE A 21 -3.06 6.30 21.75
CA PHE A 21 -3.88 5.80 20.62
C PHE A 21 -5.27 6.44 20.55
N ALA A 22 -5.98 6.47 21.68
CA ALA A 22 -7.29 7.12 21.78
C ALA A 22 -7.21 8.60 21.38
N ARG A 23 -6.18 9.31 21.84
CA ARG A 23 -5.97 10.73 21.51
C ARG A 23 -5.65 10.95 20.03
N ALA A 24 -4.91 10.04 19.39
CA ALA A 24 -4.67 10.07 17.95
C ALA A 24 -5.97 9.95 17.14
N ILE A 25 -6.90 9.08 17.57
CA ILE A 25 -8.24 8.94 16.99
C ILE A 25 -9.07 10.21 17.26
N GLU A 26 -8.93 10.79 18.45
CA GLU A 26 -9.65 11.99 18.87
C GLU A 26 -9.23 13.29 18.20
N MET A 27 -8.08 13.31 17.52
CA MET A 27 -7.65 14.46 16.72
C MET A 27 -8.69 14.86 15.65
N CYS A 28 -9.55 13.92 15.23
CA CYS A 28 -10.69 14.23 14.38
C CYS A 28 -11.64 15.23 15.08
N ASN A 29 -11.67 16.46 14.57
CA ASN A 29 -12.52 17.55 15.03
C ASN A 29 -13.88 17.62 14.31
N GLY A 30 -14.15 16.70 13.39
CA GLY A 30 -15.43 16.63 12.67
C GLY A 30 -15.61 17.62 11.51
N ALA A 31 -14.58 18.39 11.12
CA ALA A 31 -14.66 19.43 10.07
C ALA A 31 -15.16 18.96 8.70
N GLY A 32 -15.13 17.65 8.41
CA GLY A 32 -15.76 17.09 7.21
C GLY A 32 -14.98 17.30 5.91
N VAL A 33 -13.73 17.78 5.95
CA VAL A 33 -12.85 17.94 4.78
C VAL A 33 -12.68 16.63 3.99
N CYS A 34 -12.80 15.49 4.68
CA CYS A 34 -12.75 14.15 4.09
C CYS A 34 -13.91 13.80 3.16
N ARG A 35 -14.98 14.61 3.13
CA ARG A 35 -16.12 14.46 2.21
C ARG A 35 -15.93 15.19 0.88
N LYS A 36 -14.76 15.82 0.65
CA LYS A 36 -14.54 16.55 -0.59
C LYS A 36 -14.51 15.63 -1.82
N VAL A 37 -14.83 16.23 -2.96
CA VAL A 37 -14.99 15.57 -4.24
C VAL A 37 -14.25 16.37 -5.29
N GLY A 38 -13.55 15.68 -6.21
CA GLY A 38 -12.96 16.29 -7.40
C GLY A 38 -11.63 17.03 -7.18
N ALA A 39 -11.41 17.64 -6.01
CA ALA A 39 -10.16 18.34 -5.69
C ALA A 39 -9.44 17.77 -4.45
N GLY A 40 -8.12 17.64 -4.55
CA GLY A 40 -7.29 16.98 -3.54
C GLY A 40 -7.43 15.45 -3.56
N THR A 41 -6.67 14.77 -2.71
CA THR A 41 -6.65 13.28 -2.67
C THR A 41 -7.41 12.71 -1.49
N MET A 42 -7.61 13.49 -0.42
CA MET A 42 -8.06 13.07 0.92
C MET A 42 -8.59 11.63 1.09
N CYS A 43 -9.89 11.34 0.93
CA CYS A 43 -10.41 9.97 1.07
C CYS A 43 -10.84 9.43 -0.29
N PRO A 44 -9.97 8.71 -1.04
CA PRO A 44 -10.33 8.16 -2.33
C PRO A 44 -11.50 7.16 -2.25
N SER A 45 -11.60 6.42 -1.15
CA SER A 45 -12.72 5.51 -0.88
C SER A 45 -14.05 6.26 -0.89
N TYR A 46 -14.15 7.38 -0.15
CA TYR A 46 -15.36 8.21 -0.15
C TYR A 46 -15.65 8.81 -1.53
N MET A 47 -14.62 9.25 -2.25
CA MET A 47 -14.81 9.80 -3.61
C MET A 47 -15.42 8.75 -4.56
N ALA A 48 -15.07 7.48 -4.39
CA ALA A 48 -15.60 6.37 -5.17
C ALA A 48 -16.99 5.92 -4.69
N THR A 49 -17.20 5.73 -3.39
CA THR A 49 -18.43 5.12 -2.84
C THR A 49 -19.52 6.13 -2.52
N ARG A 50 -19.15 7.37 -2.22
CA ARG A 50 -20.03 8.43 -1.67
C ARG A 50 -20.65 8.09 -0.31
N ASP A 51 -20.24 6.99 0.31
CA ASP A 51 -20.74 6.53 1.59
C ASP A 51 -19.94 7.17 2.73
N GLU A 52 -20.64 7.82 3.66
CA GLU A 52 -20.05 8.49 4.81
C GLU A 52 -19.10 7.58 5.60
N LYS A 53 -19.39 6.26 5.68
CA LYS A 53 -18.53 5.30 6.38
C LYS A 53 -17.09 5.27 5.86
N ASP A 54 -16.90 5.60 4.58
CA ASP A 54 -15.61 5.56 3.90
C ASP A 54 -14.79 6.85 4.05
N THR A 55 -15.26 7.77 4.89
CA THR A 55 -14.54 9.00 5.25
C THR A 55 -13.57 8.78 6.42
N THR A 56 -12.53 9.59 6.52
CA THR A 56 -11.65 9.60 7.70
C THR A 56 -12.42 9.89 8.99
N ARG A 57 -13.42 10.78 8.94
CA ARG A 57 -14.16 11.14 10.17
C ARG A 57 -15.07 10.01 10.65
N ALA A 58 -15.72 9.27 9.75
CA ALA A 58 -16.52 8.13 10.15
C ALA A 58 -15.65 7.02 10.73
N ARG A 59 -14.48 6.75 10.14
CA ARG A 59 -13.48 5.82 10.70
C ARG A 59 -13.03 6.22 12.10
N ALA A 60 -12.69 7.49 12.30
CA ALA A 60 -12.32 7.99 13.62
C ALA A 60 -13.48 7.87 14.62
N ASN A 61 -14.73 8.13 14.21
CA ASN A 61 -15.88 8.01 15.07
C ASN A 61 -16.23 6.55 15.41
N ALA A 62 -16.11 5.61 14.47
CA ALA A 62 -16.31 4.19 14.71
C ALA A 62 -15.35 3.69 15.80
N LEU A 63 -14.06 3.98 15.63
CA LEU A 63 -13.04 3.65 16.63
C LEU A 63 -13.28 4.35 17.97
N ARG A 64 -13.64 5.63 17.96
CA ARG A 64 -13.96 6.38 19.20
C ARG A 64 -15.14 5.76 19.95
N ASN A 65 -16.19 5.36 19.22
CA ASN A 65 -17.38 4.76 19.81
C ASN A 65 -17.09 3.38 20.41
N ALA A 66 -16.24 2.59 19.76
CA ALA A 66 -15.78 1.30 20.29
C ALA A 66 -14.90 1.47 21.53
N LEU A 67 -13.91 2.36 21.49
CA LEU A 67 -13.01 2.62 22.63
C LEU A 67 -13.72 3.20 23.84
N SER A 68 -14.82 3.93 23.64
CA SER A 68 -15.58 4.54 24.73
C SER A 68 -16.80 3.73 25.17
N GLY A 69 -16.98 2.51 24.64
CA GLY A 69 -18.08 1.62 25.02
C GLY A 69 -19.47 2.22 24.77
N ARG A 70 -19.63 3.01 23.70
CA ARG A 70 -20.89 3.74 23.43
C ARG A 70 -21.80 3.00 22.49
N MET A 71 -21.35 2.86 21.23
CA MET A 71 -22.13 2.20 20.18
C MET A 71 -21.65 0.76 19.93
N PHE A 72 -20.38 0.52 20.20
CA PHE A 72 -19.75 -0.79 20.21
C PHE A 72 -19.11 -0.97 21.58
N SER A 73 -19.11 -2.20 22.09
CA SER A 73 -18.39 -2.54 23.29
C SER A 73 -16.88 -2.60 23.02
N PRO A 74 -16.03 -2.51 24.06
CA PRO A 74 -14.59 -2.73 23.91
C PRO A 74 -14.24 -4.09 23.31
N GLU A 75 -15.04 -5.12 23.60
CA GLU A 75 -14.91 -6.46 23.01
C GLU A 75 -15.25 -6.46 21.51
N GLU A 76 -16.16 -5.58 21.07
CA GLU A 76 -16.52 -5.39 19.66
C GLU A 76 -15.55 -4.47 18.92
N LEU A 77 -14.53 -3.90 19.58
CA LEU A 77 -13.55 -3.03 18.92
C LEU A 77 -12.92 -3.72 17.73
N LEU A 78 -12.55 -4.98 17.87
CA LEU A 78 -11.91 -5.78 16.84
C LEU A 78 -12.94 -6.57 16.00
N GLY A 79 -14.23 -6.27 16.16
CA GLY A 79 -15.32 -6.92 15.44
C GLY A 79 -15.44 -6.53 13.96
N PRO A 80 -16.31 -7.22 13.22
CA PRO A 80 -16.51 -7.00 11.79
C PRO A 80 -17.00 -5.59 11.45
N GLU A 81 -17.78 -4.95 12.32
CA GLU A 81 -18.35 -3.62 12.09
C GLU A 81 -17.26 -2.54 12.02
N VAL A 82 -16.29 -2.58 12.94
CA VAL A 82 -15.15 -1.64 12.95
C VAL A 82 -14.18 -1.98 11.82
N TYR A 83 -13.95 -3.26 11.57
CA TYR A 83 -13.12 -3.72 10.45
C TYR A 83 -13.65 -3.20 9.11
N ASP A 84 -14.96 -3.34 8.85
CA ASP A 84 -15.60 -2.96 7.59
C ASP A 84 -15.47 -1.46 7.28
N VAL A 85 -15.53 -0.61 8.31
CA VAL A 85 -15.33 0.85 8.17
C VAL A 85 -13.88 1.17 7.76
N LEU A 86 -12.92 0.33 8.16
CA LEU A 86 -11.51 0.47 7.85
C LEU A 86 -11.07 -0.28 6.57
N ASP A 87 -11.83 -1.27 6.10
CA ASP A 87 -11.43 -2.17 5.01
C ASP A 87 -11.07 -1.40 3.73
N LEU A 88 -11.95 -0.50 3.27
CA LEU A 88 -11.72 0.33 2.07
C LEU A 88 -10.70 1.48 2.26
N CYS A 89 -10.12 1.66 3.45
CA CYS A 89 -9.06 2.63 3.65
C CYS A 89 -7.76 2.17 2.96
N LEU A 90 -7.31 2.91 1.94
CA LEU A 90 -6.11 2.58 1.16
C LEU A 90 -4.78 2.92 1.87
N SER A 91 -4.83 3.44 3.10
CA SER A 91 -3.65 3.90 3.83
C SER A 91 -2.75 4.86 3.02
N CYS A 92 -3.38 5.72 2.18
CA CYS A 92 -2.69 6.64 1.28
C CYS A 92 -2.02 7.84 1.99
N LYS A 93 -2.33 8.05 3.28
CA LYS A 93 -1.84 9.16 4.13
C LYS A 93 -2.27 10.57 3.71
N ALA A 94 -3.14 10.74 2.72
CA ALA A 94 -3.67 12.06 2.36
C ALA A 94 -4.45 12.72 3.51
N CYS A 95 -5.08 11.94 4.39
CA CYS A 95 -5.71 12.45 5.62
C CYS A 95 -4.71 13.16 6.56
N LYS A 96 -3.46 12.69 6.63
CA LYS A 96 -2.43 13.31 7.48
C LYS A 96 -2.00 14.68 6.95
N THR A 97 -1.92 14.81 5.64
CA THR A 97 -1.39 16.01 4.97
C THR A 97 -2.46 17.05 4.68
N GLU A 98 -3.68 16.63 4.31
CA GLU A 98 -4.74 17.54 3.87
C GLU A 98 -5.76 17.88 4.97
N CYS A 99 -5.75 17.16 6.11
CA CYS A 99 -6.63 17.49 7.23
C CYS A 99 -6.03 18.62 8.07
N PRO A 100 -6.81 19.66 8.44
CA PRO A 100 -6.36 20.68 9.38
C PRO A 100 -5.90 20.10 10.73
N SER A 101 -6.49 18.98 11.15
CA SER A 101 -6.09 18.27 12.37
C SER A 101 -5.01 17.20 12.15
N SER A 102 -4.49 17.04 10.94
CA SER A 102 -3.44 16.07 10.60
C SER A 102 -3.66 14.63 11.08
N VAL A 103 -4.92 14.16 11.09
CA VAL A 103 -5.28 12.80 11.50
C VAL A 103 -4.55 11.76 10.64
N ASP A 104 -3.70 10.94 11.26
CA ASP A 104 -2.97 9.86 10.58
C ASP A 104 -3.77 8.55 10.59
N MET A 105 -4.85 8.50 9.80
CA MET A 105 -5.70 7.31 9.71
C MET A 105 -4.97 6.08 9.16
N ALA A 106 -3.86 6.28 8.43
CA ALA A 106 -3.05 5.15 7.97
C ALA A 106 -2.34 4.48 9.15
N LYS A 107 -1.70 5.26 10.03
CA LYS A 107 -1.06 4.75 11.25
C LYS A 107 -2.08 4.10 12.19
N ILE A 108 -3.24 4.75 12.38
CA ILE A 108 -4.34 4.22 13.21
C ILE A 108 -4.84 2.89 12.65
N LYS A 109 -5.07 2.80 11.33
CA LYS A 109 -5.50 1.54 10.69
C LYS A 109 -4.45 0.44 10.85
N THR A 110 -3.16 0.74 10.68
CA THR A 110 -2.09 -0.26 10.86
C THR A 110 -2.07 -0.79 12.29
N GLU A 111 -2.19 0.08 13.30
CA GLU A 111 -2.29 -0.35 14.70
C GLU A 111 -3.52 -1.25 14.91
N TYR A 112 -4.69 -0.79 14.46
CA TYR A 112 -5.93 -1.56 14.53
C TYR A 112 -5.81 -2.95 13.89
N LEU A 113 -5.25 -3.02 12.68
CA LEU A 113 -5.10 -4.28 11.95
C LEU A 113 -4.14 -5.24 12.65
N ALA A 114 -3.10 -4.74 13.34
CA ALA A 114 -2.21 -5.59 14.12
C ALA A 114 -3.00 -6.35 15.21
N HIS A 115 -3.80 -5.64 16.01
CA HIS A 115 -4.67 -6.25 17.03
C HIS A 115 -5.72 -7.17 16.42
N HIS A 116 -6.42 -6.70 15.38
CA HIS A 116 -7.49 -7.48 14.75
C HIS A 116 -6.97 -8.80 14.17
N LEU A 117 -5.79 -8.79 13.51
CA LEU A 117 -5.19 -9.98 12.90
C LEU A 117 -4.54 -10.91 13.93
N GLU A 118 -4.10 -10.42 15.09
CA GLU A 118 -3.67 -11.28 16.20
C GLU A 118 -4.83 -12.10 16.76
N GLU A 119 -6.00 -11.49 16.91
CA GLU A 119 -7.19 -12.15 17.44
C GLU A 119 -7.86 -13.08 16.42
N HIS A 120 -8.07 -12.59 15.19
CA HIS A 120 -8.86 -13.29 14.17
C HIS A 120 -8.01 -14.14 13.21
N GLY A 121 -6.68 -14.02 13.30
CA GLY A 121 -5.72 -14.66 12.42
C GLY A 121 -5.60 -13.98 11.05
N VAL A 122 -4.48 -14.25 10.36
CA VAL A 122 -4.18 -13.63 9.05
C VAL A 122 -4.87 -14.39 7.90
N PRO A 123 -5.80 -13.77 7.15
CA PRO A 123 -6.50 -14.42 6.04
C PRO A 123 -5.56 -14.82 4.89
N LEU A 124 -5.95 -15.84 4.12
CA LEU A 124 -5.17 -16.31 2.96
C LEU A 124 -4.91 -15.18 1.94
N ARG A 125 -5.92 -14.34 1.66
CA ARG A 125 -5.79 -13.17 0.77
C ARG A 125 -4.64 -12.27 1.21
N THR A 126 -4.59 -11.93 2.50
CA THR A 126 -3.54 -11.09 3.08
C THR A 126 -2.17 -11.75 2.97
N ARG A 127 -2.05 -13.06 3.26
CA ARG A 127 -0.78 -13.80 3.12
C ARG A 127 -0.24 -13.78 1.68
N ILE A 128 -1.12 -13.91 0.68
CA ILE A 128 -0.74 -13.86 -0.74
C ILE A 128 -0.18 -12.47 -1.08
N PHE A 129 -0.91 -11.39 -0.75
CA PHE A 129 -0.48 -10.03 -1.09
C PHE A 129 0.74 -9.57 -0.28
N ALA A 130 0.84 -9.95 1.00
CA ALA A 130 2.02 -9.69 1.82
C ALA A 130 3.30 -10.24 1.19
N ASN A 131 3.19 -11.37 0.47
CA ASN A 131 4.31 -12.04 -0.20
C ASN A 131 4.35 -11.79 -1.71
N ILE A 132 3.70 -10.73 -2.21
CA ILE A 132 3.57 -10.45 -3.65
C ILE A 132 4.91 -10.44 -4.39
N HIS A 133 5.99 -10.02 -3.74
CA HIS A 133 7.32 -10.04 -4.35
C HIS A 133 7.81 -11.46 -4.63
N ALA A 134 7.71 -12.36 -3.66
CA ALA A 134 8.10 -13.76 -3.82
C ALA A 134 7.22 -14.47 -4.86
N SER A 135 5.91 -14.24 -4.80
CA SER A 135 4.96 -14.78 -5.78
C SER A 135 5.25 -14.26 -7.19
N SER A 136 5.52 -12.97 -7.35
CA SER A 136 5.85 -12.38 -8.65
C SER A 136 7.17 -12.90 -9.21
N LYS A 137 8.18 -13.09 -8.35
CA LYS A 137 9.47 -13.69 -8.72
C LYS A 137 9.29 -15.11 -9.25
N LEU A 138 8.46 -15.92 -8.59
CA LEU A 138 8.18 -17.28 -9.03
C LEU A 138 7.39 -17.30 -10.35
N ALA A 139 6.31 -16.53 -10.44
CA ALA A 139 5.46 -16.47 -11.62
C ALA A 139 6.19 -15.94 -12.87
N SER A 140 7.13 -15.01 -12.69
CA SER A 140 7.93 -14.44 -13.78
C SER A 140 8.97 -15.40 -14.36
N LYS A 141 9.18 -16.59 -13.78
CA LYS A 141 10.02 -17.63 -14.41
C LYS A 141 9.35 -18.24 -15.65
N THR A 142 8.02 -18.28 -15.67
CA THR A 142 7.22 -18.83 -16.77
C THR A 142 6.06 -17.89 -17.10
N PRO A 143 6.34 -16.63 -17.52
CA PRO A 143 5.34 -15.56 -17.56
C PRO A 143 4.18 -15.87 -18.52
N LYS A 144 4.43 -16.55 -19.65
CA LYS A 144 3.38 -17.00 -20.58
C LYS A 144 2.38 -17.96 -19.93
N LEU A 145 2.89 -18.95 -19.20
CA LEU A 145 2.06 -19.93 -18.48
C LEU A 145 1.32 -19.27 -17.31
N ALA A 146 2.01 -18.42 -16.53
CA ALA A 146 1.40 -17.69 -15.43
C ALA A 146 0.26 -16.78 -15.90
N ASN A 147 0.48 -16.02 -16.98
CA ASN A 147 -0.54 -15.15 -17.58
C ASN A 147 -1.73 -15.95 -18.13
N MET A 148 -1.48 -17.10 -18.77
CA MET A 148 -2.53 -17.99 -19.24
C MET A 148 -3.35 -18.56 -18.07
N ALA A 149 -2.67 -19.04 -17.03
CA ALA A 149 -3.32 -19.59 -15.84
C ALA A 149 -4.20 -18.53 -15.14
N MET A 150 -3.70 -17.30 -14.99
CA MET A 150 -4.45 -16.19 -14.37
C MET A 150 -5.69 -15.76 -15.15
N ARG A 151 -5.72 -16.00 -16.47
CA ARG A 151 -6.88 -15.72 -17.33
C ARG A 151 -7.90 -16.85 -17.37
N SER A 152 -7.58 -18.02 -16.80
CA SER A 152 -8.48 -19.17 -16.81
C SER A 152 -9.76 -18.93 -15.98
N PRO A 153 -10.90 -19.56 -16.34
CA PRO A 153 -12.11 -19.52 -15.52
C PRO A 153 -11.88 -20.03 -14.09
N VAL A 154 -11.02 -21.04 -13.93
CA VAL A 154 -10.64 -21.59 -12.62
C VAL A 154 -9.97 -20.54 -11.75
N ALA A 155 -9.04 -19.74 -12.32
CA ALA A 155 -8.41 -18.64 -11.58
C ALA A 155 -9.43 -17.57 -11.16
N LYS A 156 -10.41 -17.24 -12.00
CA LYS A 156 -11.51 -16.33 -11.63
C LYS A 156 -12.34 -16.84 -10.46
N ILE A 157 -12.66 -18.14 -10.45
CA ILE A 157 -13.37 -18.78 -9.34
C ILE A 157 -12.51 -18.73 -8.07
N ALA A 158 -11.23 -19.06 -8.16
CA ALA A 158 -10.31 -19.03 -7.03
C ALA A 158 -10.17 -17.60 -6.45
N MET A 159 -9.98 -16.60 -7.31
CA MET A 159 -9.93 -15.19 -6.94
C MET A 159 -11.20 -14.73 -6.21
N ARG A 160 -12.37 -15.08 -6.75
CA ARG A 160 -13.65 -14.74 -6.13
C ARG A 160 -13.79 -15.36 -4.74
N LYS A 161 -13.40 -16.62 -4.58
CA LYS A 161 -13.42 -17.32 -3.28
C LYS A 161 -12.53 -16.66 -2.21
N VAL A 162 -11.43 -16.04 -2.63
CA VAL A 162 -10.54 -15.31 -1.70
C VAL A 162 -10.82 -13.81 -1.65
N GLY A 163 -11.96 -13.33 -2.16
CA GLY A 163 -12.36 -11.92 -2.06
C GLY A 163 -11.54 -10.96 -2.94
N ILE A 164 -11.09 -11.43 -4.12
CA ILE A 164 -10.46 -10.59 -5.15
C ILE A 164 -11.52 -10.29 -6.23
N ALA A 165 -11.71 -9.00 -6.52
CA ALA A 165 -12.62 -8.52 -7.55
C ALA A 165 -12.24 -9.07 -8.94
N THR A 166 -13.15 -9.83 -9.56
CA THR A 166 -12.92 -10.50 -10.85
C THR A 166 -13.15 -9.62 -12.07
N GLU A 167 -13.71 -8.42 -11.84
CA GLU A 167 -14.01 -7.40 -12.84
C GLU A 167 -12.76 -6.63 -13.27
N ARG A 168 -11.66 -6.79 -12.51
CA ARG A 168 -10.36 -6.18 -12.80
C ARG A 168 -9.45 -7.17 -13.51
N GLU A 169 -8.79 -6.69 -14.55
CA GLU A 169 -7.68 -7.43 -15.15
C GLU A 169 -6.47 -7.39 -14.21
N ILE A 170 -5.91 -8.56 -13.90
CA ILE A 170 -4.64 -8.60 -13.19
C ILE A 170 -3.52 -8.21 -14.15
N SER A 171 -2.62 -7.36 -13.67
CA SER A 171 -1.40 -6.98 -14.36
C SER A 171 -0.65 -8.22 -14.86
N PRO A 172 -0.40 -8.36 -16.17
CA PRO A 172 0.33 -9.49 -16.69
C PRO A 172 1.78 -9.45 -16.22
N PHE A 173 2.41 -10.61 -16.10
CA PHE A 173 3.86 -10.74 -15.96
C PHE A 173 4.54 -10.48 -17.30
N ALA A 174 5.60 -9.68 -17.29
CA ALA A 174 6.37 -9.36 -18.47
C ALA A 174 7.26 -10.54 -18.89
N GLU A 175 7.47 -10.71 -20.20
CA GLU A 175 8.36 -11.75 -20.72
C GLU A 175 9.83 -11.51 -20.37
N GLU A 176 10.23 -10.25 -20.25
CA GLU A 176 11.57 -9.84 -19.83
C GLU A 176 11.45 -8.90 -18.63
N THR A 177 11.92 -9.35 -17.47
CA THR A 177 11.94 -8.54 -16.25
C THR A 177 12.84 -7.31 -16.41
N PHE A 178 12.62 -6.29 -15.59
CA PHE A 178 13.51 -5.12 -15.58
C PHE A 178 14.97 -5.49 -15.29
N GLU A 179 15.21 -6.38 -14.34
CA GLU A 179 16.57 -6.81 -13.97
C GLU A 179 17.28 -7.54 -15.10
N ALA A 180 16.58 -8.43 -15.82
CA ALA A 180 17.13 -9.14 -16.98
C ALA A 180 17.46 -8.16 -18.12
N TRP A 181 16.61 -7.16 -18.35
CA TRP A 181 16.90 -6.08 -19.28
C TRP A 181 18.10 -5.23 -18.83
N TRP A 182 18.16 -4.88 -17.55
CA TRP A 182 19.21 -4.04 -16.98
C TRP A 182 20.59 -4.67 -17.15
N ALA A 183 20.73 -5.97 -16.90
CA ALA A 183 21.99 -6.70 -17.12
C ALA A 183 22.49 -6.57 -18.57
N LYS A 184 21.59 -6.66 -19.56
CA LYS A 184 21.93 -6.46 -20.98
C LYS A 184 22.25 -4.99 -21.30
N HIS A 185 21.56 -4.06 -20.65
CA HIS A 185 21.75 -2.62 -20.84
C HIS A 185 23.12 -2.17 -20.33
N VAL A 186 23.52 -2.58 -19.12
CA VAL A 186 24.82 -2.28 -18.54
C VAL A 186 25.96 -2.84 -19.39
N ALA A 187 25.88 -4.10 -19.81
CA ALA A 187 26.90 -4.69 -20.68
C ALA A 187 27.12 -3.89 -21.98
N ARG A 188 26.03 -3.38 -22.59
CA ARG A 188 26.11 -2.51 -23.78
C ARG A 188 26.65 -1.12 -23.46
N ARG A 189 26.28 -0.56 -22.32
CA ARG A 189 26.74 0.76 -21.86
C ARG A 189 28.24 0.73 -21.59
N ASP A 190 28.72 -0.26 -20.85
CA ASP A 190 30.13 -0.38 -20.46
C ASP A 190 31.01 -0.63 -21.69
N ALA A 191 30.53 -1.44 -22.66
CA ALA A 191 31.20 -1.61 -23.95
C ALA A 191 31.32 -0.29 -24.74
N ARG A 192 30.30 0.58 -24.70
CA ARG A 192 30.34 1.90 -25.36
C ARG A 192 31.25 2.89 -24.62
N GLN A 193 31.25 2.87 -23.29
CA GLN A 193 32.12 3.75 -22.50
C GLN A 193 33.60 3.40 -22.68
N ALA A 194 33.93 2.14 -22.94
CA ALA A 194 35.30 1.73 -23.27
C ALA A 194 35.83 2.37 -24.56
N THR A 195 34.95 2.68 -25.52
CA THR A 195 35.31 3.34 -26.78
C THR A 195 35.10 4.85 -26.76
N GLU A 196 34.10 5.35 -26.02
CA GLU A 196 33.75 6.76 -25.93
C GLU A 196 33.45 7.15 -24.48
N PRO A 197 34.45 7.69 -23.74
CA PRO A 197 34.26 8.14 -22.37
C PRO A 197 33.20 9.24 -22.31
N ARG A 198 32.10 8.99 -21.61
CA ARG A 198 31.01 9.95 -21.48
C ARG A 198 31.16 10.73 -20.18
N TYR A 199 31.08 12.06 -20.29
CA TYR A 199 30.97 12.93 -19.11
C TYR A 199 29.73 12.59 -18.29
N THR A 200 29.90 12.43 -16.98
CA THR A 200 28.82 12.17 -16.02
C THR A 200 28.60 13.37 -15.10
N ARG A 201 27.33 13.69 -14.82
CA ARG A 201 26.92 14.71 -13.84
C ARG A 201 26.87 14.16 -12.42
N GLY A 202 27.14 12.87 -12.23
CA GLY A 202 27.09 12.17 -10.95
C GLY A 202 26.34 10.85 -11.03
N GLN A 203 26.30 10.13 -9.90
CA GLN A 203 25.66 8.83 -9.79
C GLN A 203 24.26 8.93 -9.18
N VAL A 204 23.32 8.14 -9.69
CA VAL A 204 21.96 8.01 -9.16
C VAL A 204 21.67 6.54 -8.90
N VAL A 205 21.31 6.22 -7.66
CA VAL A 205 20.86 4.88 -7.28
C VAL A 205 19.35 4.76 -7.52
N TYR A 206 18.93 3.82 -8.35
CA TYR A 206 17.54 3.55 -8.65
C TYR A 206 17.02 2.30 -7.91
N PHE A 207 16.03 2.53 -7.03
CA PHE A 207 15.35 1.49 -6.25
C PHE A 207 14.02 1.08 -6.86
N HIS A 208 13.97 -0.14 -7.41
CA HIS A 208 12.88 -0.82 -8.14
C HIS A 208 11.54 -0.15 -8.27
N ASP A 209 10.33 -0.71 -8.19
CA ASP A 209 9.68 -1.60 -7.23
C ASP A 209 9.38 -3.02 -7.80
N THR A 210 8.55 -3.80 -7.10
CA THR A 210 8.14 -5.16 -7.52
C THR A 210 7.40 -5.18 -8.87
N PHE A 211 6.45 -4.27 -9.09
CA PHE A 211 5.68 -4.18 -10.34
C PHE A 211 6.54 -3.64 -11.49
N ALA A 212 7.41 -2.67 -11.24
CA ALA A 212 8.41 -2.22 -12.20
C ALA A 212 9.34 -3.36 -12.62
N THR A 213 9.65 -4.32 -11.74
CA THR A 213 10.41 -5.52 -12.14
C THR A 213 9.62 -6.50 -12.99
N TYR A 214 8.44 -6.89 -12.51
CA TYR A 214 7.77 -8.12 -12.99
C TYR A 214 6.58 -7.87 -13.92
N ASN A 215 5.91 -6.73 -13.83
CA ASN A 215 4.67 -6.46 -14.59
C ASN A 215 4.85 -5.37 -15.63
N TYR A 216 5.45 -4.25 -15.23
CA TYR A 216 5.65 -3.08 -16.09
C TYR A 216 7.14 -2.64 -16.18
N PRO A 217 8.06 -3.51 -16.65
CA PRO A 217 9.47 -3.15 -16.90
C PRO A 217 9.67 -1.86 -17.70
N ARG A 218 8.74 -1.54 -18.59
CA ARG A 218 8.77 -0.29 -19.37
C ARG A 218 8.93 0.96 -18.51
N VAL A 219 8.35 0.97 -17.30
CA VAL A 219 8.44 2.12 -16.39
C VAL A 219 9.86 2.28 -15.88
N GLY A 220 10.47 1.20 -15.35
CA GLY A 220 11.86 1.22 -14.90
C GLY A 220 12.84 1.53 -16.05
N ARG A 221 12.61 0.97 -17.23
CA ARG A 221 13.40 1.26 -18.45
C ARG A 221 13.34 2.73 -18.83
N ALA A 222 12.16 3.34 -18.78
CA ALA A 222 11.97 4.75 -19.08
C ALA A 222 12.69 5.64 -18.06
N THR A 223 12.62 5.31 -16.76
CA THR A 223 13.34 6.01 -15.69
C THR A 223 14.85 6.00 -15.93
N VAL A 224 15.44 4.83 -16.20
CA VAL A 224 16.87 4.69 -16.49
C VAL A 224 17.27 5.56 -17.69
N ARG A 225 16.54 5.43 -18.81
CA ARG A 225 16.84 6.18 -20.03
C ARG A 225 16.75 7.69 -19.84
N LEU A 226 15.76 8.15 -19.06
CA LEU A 226 15.59 9.57 -18.74
C LEU A 226 16.79 10.10 -17.93
N LEU A 227 17.21 9.37 -16.90
CA LEU A 227 18.35 9.76 -16.05
C LEU A 227 19.67 9.76 -16.85
N GLU A 228 19.91 8.75 -17.68
CA GLU A 228 21.10 8.69 -18.54
C GLU A 228 21.10 9.81 -19.60
N ALA A 229 19.94 10.12 -20.18
CA ALA A 229 19.78 11.24 -21.10
C ALA A 229 20.02 12.59 -20.39
N ALA A 230 19.63 12.71 -19.12
CA ALA A 230 19.92 13.88 -18.29
C ALA A 230 21.40 13.99 -17.88
N GLY A 231 22.22 12.98 -18.18
CA GLY A 231 23.68 12.97 -17.96
C GLY A 231 24.13 12.28 -16.68
N TYR A 232 23.26 11.50 -16.03
CA TYR A 232 23.63 10.75 -14.82
C TYR A 232 24.09 9.33 -15.13
N GLU A 233 25.00 8.81 -14.31
CA GLU A 233 25.30 7.40 -14.26
C GLU A 233 24.28 6.69 -13.35
N VAL A 234 23.46 5.83 -13.93
CA VAL A 234 22.46 5.08 -13.17
C VAL A 234 23.08 3.80 -12.61
N ILE A 235 22.87 3.58 -11.31
CA ILE A 235 23.18 2.35 -10.59
C ILE A 235 21.86 1.74 -10.16
N VAL A 236 21.58 0.50 -10.58
CA VAL A 236 20.39 -0.23 -10.11
C VAL A 236 20.79 -1.14 -8.97
N GLU A 237 20.11 -1.01 -7.84
CA GLU A 237 20.30 -1.92 -6.69
C GLU A 237 19.54 -3.24 -6.93
N THR A 238 20.28 -4.30 -7.19
CA THR A 238 19.76 -5.65 -7.47
C THR A 238 19.60 -6.49 -6.20
N ARG A 239 20.27 -6.15 -5.10
CA ARG A 239 20.16 -6.81 -3.78
C ARG A 239 19.12 -6.09 -2.92
N ARG A 240 17.92 -5.93 -3.43
CA ARG A 240 16.83 -5.26 -2.72
C ARG A 240 15.77 -6.23 -2.22
N ALA A 241 15.14 -5.88 -1.10
CA ALA A 241 13.88 -6.47 -0.67
C ALA A 241 12.68 -5.72 -1.29
N CYS A 242 11.49 -6.31 -1.17
CA CYS A 242 10.24 -5.55 -1.34
C CYS A 242 10.20 -4.40 -0.32
N CYS A 243 9.50 -3.31 -0.63
CA CYS A 243 9.33 -2.19 0.30
C CYS A 243 8.51 -2.52 1.56
N GLY A 244 8.03 -3.76 1.70
CA GLY A 244 7.25 -4.24 2.85
C GLY A 244 5.84 -3.66 2.93
N ARG A 245 5.47 -2.71 2.06
CA ARG A 245 4.14 -2.05 2.09
C ARG A 245 2.96 -3.03 2.10
N PRO A 246 2.95 -4.15 1.34
CA PRO A 246 1.87 -5.12 1.40
C PRO A 246 1.81 -5.97 2.68
N MET A 247 2.86 -5.93 3.52
CA MET A 247 2.93 -6.64 4.81
C MET A 247 2.39 -5.81 5.99
N LEU A 248 2.10 -4.52 5.76
CA LEU A 248 1.50 -3.59 6.73
C LEU A 248 -0.03 -3.60 6.63
#